data_AF-B0BGD6-F1
#
_entry.id   AF-B0BGD6-F1
#
_cell.length_a   1.000
_cell.length_b   1.000
_cell.length_c   1.000
_cell.angle_alpha   90.00
_cell.angle_beta   90.00
_cell.angle_gamma   90.00
#
_symmetry.space_group_name_H-M   'P 1'
#
loop_
_entity.id
_entity.type
_entity.pdbx_description
1 polymer ?
#
loop_
_entity_poly.entity_id
_entity_poly.type
_entity_poly.pdbx_seq_one_letter_code
_entity_poly.pdbx_strand_id
1 'polypeptide(L)'
;ALGSPRTSSLRSMRFTLRSHPDYGFYTGRTPSGTLVLIGADWNAVVRVFFDGGGRFEGLEERHFDGHGRFTGEVVTRSPLSLSAGGRVRVNLALHDWIKELSLEDSPIEVERFDIFDRGRFIGITDLPAHLDEFLQAPEHFDREEAEDCRQALESWRASDGFVFWWNEEYWCSPDGRVHTS
;
A
#
# COMPACT_ATOMS: atom_id res chain seq x y z
N ALA A 1 1.80 -29.91 27.29
CA ALA A 1 0.88 -30.31 26.21
C ALA A 1 1.19 -29.46 24.99
N LEU A 2 1.78 -30.06 23.95
CA LEU A 2 2.16 -29.37 22.72
C LEU A 2 0.89 -29.15 21.90
N GLY A 3 0.46 -27.90 21.79
CA GLY A 3 -0.71 -27.51 21.00
C GLY A 3 -0.45 -27.76 19.52
N SER A 4 -1.28 -28.59 18.90
CA SER A 4 -1.26 -28.83 17.47
C SER A 4 -1.39 -27.51 16.70
N PRO A 5 -0.59 -27.27 15.65
CA PRO A 5 -0.79 -26.12 14.78
C PRO A 5 -2.16 -26.28 14.13
N ARG A 6 -3.06 -25.32 14.39
CA ARG A 6 -4.28 -25.18 13.62
C ARG A 6 -3.87 -24.86 12.19
N THR A 7 -3.79 -25.87 11.34
CA THR A 7 -3.90 -25.71 9.90
C THR A 7 -5.32 -25.25 9.61
N SER A 8 -5.59 -23.98 9.91
CA SER A 8 -6.66 -23.25 9.26
C SER A 8 -6.38 -23.39 7.77
N SER A 9 -7.31 -23.99 7.05
CA SER A 9 -7.36 -23.87 5.60
C SER A 9 -7.31 -22.37 5.33
N LEU A 10 -6.13 -21.86 4.94
CA LEU A 10 -5.90 -20.47 4.64
C LEU A 10 -6.76 -20.14 3.43
N ARG A 11 -8.02 -19.80 3.66
CA ARG A 11 -8.76 -18.98 2.71
C ARG A 11 -7.85 -17.81 2.44
N SER A 12 -7.40 -17.69 1.19
CA SER A 12 -6.64 -16.54 0.75
C SER A 12 -7.48 -15.31 1.07
N MET A 13 -7.06 -14.57 2.11
CA MET A 13 -7.78 -13.37 2.54
C MET A 13 -7.65 -12.35 1.42
N ARG A 14 -8.79 -11.76 1.07
CA ARG A 14 -8.92 -10.77 0.01
C ARG A 14 -9.12 -9.42 0.63
N PHE A 15 -8.38 -8.44 0.13
CA PHE A 15 -8.43 -7.06 0.57
C PHE A 15 -8.91 -6.21 -0.60
N THR A 16 -9.87 -5.32 -0.33
CA THR A 16 -10.36 -4.39 -1.34
C THR A 16 -9.53 -3.13 -1.31
N LEU A 17 -8.85 -2.78 -2.40
CA LEU A 17 -8.23 -1.47 -2.57
C LEU A 17 -9.07 -0.61 -3.50
N ARG A 18 -9.10 0.70 -3.24
CA ARG A 18 -9.78 1.71 -4.07
C ARG A 18 -8.82 2.84 -4.39
N SER A 19 -9.06 3.53 -5.50
CA SER A 19 -8.40 4.79 -5.78
C SER A 19 -8.69 5.80 -4.68
N HIS A 20 -7.63 6.47 -4.21
CA HIS A 20 -7.73 7.64 -3.35
C HIS A 20 -6.84 8.73 -3.92
N PRO A 21 -7.35 9.55 -4.86
CA PRO A 21 -6.58 10.60 -5.52
C PRO A 21 -5.92 11.58 -4.55
N ASP A 22 -6.55 11.83 -3.41
CA ASP A 22 -6.03 12.72 -2.36
C ASP A 22 -4.75 12.15 -1.69
N TYR A 23 -4.59 10.83 -1.68
CA TYR A 23 -3.40 10.13 -1.21
C TYR A 23 -2.45 9.72 -2.35
N GLY A 24 -2.75 10.11 -3.60
CA GLY A 24 -1.83 9.95 -4.73
C GLY A 24 -1.70 8.53 -5.28
N PHE A 25 -2.67 7.65 -5.02
CA PHE A 25 -2.72 6.31 -5.60
C PHE A 25 -4.09 5.98 -6.20
N TYR A 26 -4.08 5.12 -7.21
CA TYR A 26 -5.20 4.73 -8.04
C TYR A 26 -5.21 3.21 -8.20
N THR A 27 -6.40 2.65 -8.28
CA THR A 27 -6.63 1.23 -8.58
C THR A 27 -7.52 1.09 -9.80
N GLY A 28 -7.34 0.02 -10.55
CA GLY A 28 -8.24 -0.25 -11.66
C GLY A 28 -7.90 -1.49 -12.44
N ARG A 29 -8.52 -1.59 -13.62
CA ARG A 29 -8.31 -2.69 -14.57
C ARG A 29 -7.84 -2.14 -15.90
N THR A 30 -6.87 -2.82 -16.49
CA THR A 30 -6.45 -2.56 -17.87
C THR A 30 -7.38 -3.26 -18.87
N PRO A 31 -7.34 -2.93 -20.17
CA PRO A 31 -8.16 -3.62 -21.18
C PRO A 31 -7.93 -5.13 -21.28
N SER A 32 -6.76 -5.64 -20.87
CA SER A 32 -6.48 -7.08 -20.79
C SER A 32 -7.06 -7.76 -19.55
N GLY A 33 -7.68 -7.01 -18.64
CA GLY A 33 -8.25 -7.50 -17.39
C GLY A 33 -7.26 -7.57 -16.22
N THR A 34 -5.99 -7.19 -16.42
CA THR A 34 -4.98 -7.12 -15.35
C THR A 34 -5.37 -6.06 -14.32
N LEU A 35 -5.32 -6.42 -13.05
CA LEU A 35 -5.57 -5.50 -11.93
C LEU A 35 -4.31 -4.68 -11.68
N VAL A 36 -4.48 -3.38 -11.44
CA VAL A 36 -3.36 -2.45 -11.25
C VAL A 36 -3.61 -1.58 -10.04
N LEU A 37 -2.56 -1.43 -9.22
CA LEU A 37 -2.39 -0.34 -8.27
C LEU A 37 -1.27 0.56 -8.81
N ILE A 38 -1.51 1.86 -8.94
CA ILE A 38 -0.52 2.81 -9.46
C ILE A 38 -0.54 4.09 -8.64
N GLY A 39 0.62 4.64 -8.34
CA GLY A 39 0.69 5.89 -7.58
C GLY A 39 2.04 6.56 -7.63
N ALA A 40 2.09 7.77 -7.10
CA ALA A 40 3.32 8.51 -6.92
C ALA A 40 4.10 7.95 -5.72
N ASP A 41 5.39 7.73 -5.90
CA ASP A 41 6.35 7.47 -4.83
C ASP A 41 7.50 8.44 -4.99
N TRP A 42 7.80 9.29 -4.00
CA TRP A 42 8.95 10.22 -3.95
C TRP A 42 9.52 10.67 -5.31
N ASN A 43 10.37 9.87 -5.98
CA ASN A 43 10.99 10.20 -7.28
C ASN A 43 10.60 9.29 -8.47
N ALA A 44 9.49 8.58 -8.36
CA ALA A 44 8.98 7.65 -9.35
C ALA A 44 7.45 7.62 -9.38
N VAL A 45 6.89 7.12 -10.48
CA VAL A 45 5.57 6.52 -10.44
C VAL A 45 5.79 5.01 -10.35
N VAL A 46 5.03 4.36 -9.48
CA VAL A 46 5.11 2.93 -9.23
C VAL A 46 3.81 2.29 -9.66
N ARG A 47 3.92 1.17 -10.39
CA ARG A 47 2.80 0.37 -10.86
C ARG A 47 2.98 -1.05 -10.37
N VAL A 48 1.98 -1.56 -9.66
CA VAL A 48 1.91 -2.93 -9.13
C VAL A 48 0.84 -3.68 -9.91
N PHE A 49 1.17 -4.90 -10.36
CA PHE A 49 0.25 -5.75 -11.12
C PHE A 49 -0.23 -6.91 -10.28
N PHE A 50 -1.49 -7.27 -10.51
CA PHE A 50 -2.06 -8.50 -9.98
C PHE A 50 -2.82 -9.25 -11.08
N ASP A 51 -2.82 -10.57 -10.95
CA ASP A 51 -3.61 -11.44 -11.82
C ASP A 51 -5.12 -11.24 -11.58
N GLY A 52 -5.96 -11.91 -12.37
CA GLY A 52 -7.43 -11.83 -12.23
C GLY A 52 -7.95 -12.37 -10.88
N GLY A 53 -7.13 -13.14 -10.18
CA GLY A 53 -7.34 -13.58 -8.82
C GLY A 53 -6.45 -12.81 -7.85
N GLY A 54 -6.19 -11.52 -8.07
CA GLY A 54 -5.58 -10.60 -7.11
C GLY A 54 -4.21 -10.97 -6.55
N ARG A 55 -3.50 -11.95 -7.13
CA ARG A 55 -2.16 -12.30 -6.69
C ARG A 55 -1.15 -11.37 -7.33
N PHE A 56 -0.18 -10.90 -6.55
CA PHE A 56 0.92 -10.07 -7.04
C PHE A 56 1.69 -10.78 -8.16
N GLU A 57 1.81 -10.11 -9.31
CA GLU A 57 2.57 -10.60 -10.48
C GLU A 57 3.90 -9.84 -10.67
N GLY A 58 3.96 -8.59 -10.25
CA GLY A 58 5.17 -7.79 -10.40
C GLY A 58 4.98 -6.31 -10.10
N LEU A 59 6.05 -5.56 -10.33
CA LEU A 59 6.09 -4.12 -10.16
C LEU A 59 6.94 -3.49 -11.26
N GLU A 60 6.49 -2.33 -11.74
CA GLU A 60 7.22 -1.45 -12.66
C GLU A 60 7.37 -0.06 -12.04
N GLU A 61 8.51 0.56 -12.32
CA GLU A 61 8.81 1.92 -11.88
C GLU A 61 9.20 2.77 -13.07
N ARG A 62 8.76 4.02 -13.06
CA ARG A 62 9.30 5.04 -13.96
C ARG A 62 9.85 6.19 -13.13
N HIS A 63 11.15 6.37 -13.20
CA HIS A 63 11.85 7.46 -12.51
C HIS A 63 11.80 8.76 -13.31
N PHE A 64 11.96 9.86 -12.58
CA PHE A 64 12.12 11.19 -13.15
C PHE A 64 13.52 11.73 -12.87
N ASP A 65 14.08 12.47 -13.82
CA ASP A 65 15.14 13.40 -13.46
C ASP A 65 14.56 14.46 -12.52
N GLY A 66 15.40 15.13 -11.73
CA GLY A 66 14.97 16.24 -10.87
C GLY A 66 14.28 17.41 -11.61
N HIS A 67 14.11 17.29 -12.92
CA HIS A 67 13.38 18.18 -13.82
C HIS A 67 12.06 17.55 -14.34
N GLY A 68 11.59 16.45 -13.77
CA GLY A 68 10.30 15.83 -14.09
C GLY A 68 10.20 15.26 -15.52
N ARG A 69 11.32 14.95 -16.17
CA ARG A 69 11.34 14.18 -17.42
C ARG A 69 11.59 12.72 -17.10
N PHE A 70 10.92 11.82 -17.82
CA PHE A 70 11.23 10.39 -17.75
C PHE A 70 12.66 10.17 -18.22
N THR A 71 13.51 9.63 -17.35
CA THR A 71 14.89 9.29 -17.73
C THR A 71 14.98 8.00 -18.53
N GLY A 72 13.87 7.23 -18.63
CA GLY A 72 13.82 5.95 -19.34
C GLY A 72 14.73 4.88 -18.74
N GLU A 73 15.38 5.19 -17.62
CA GLU A 73 16.45 4.42 -17.03
C GLU A 73 15.99 4.00 -15.63
N VAL A 74 16.06 2.70 -15.35
CA VAL A 74 15.84 2.12 -14.02
C VAL A 74 17.02 2.55 -13.16
N VAL A 75 16.98 3.79 -12.66
CA VAL A 75 18.10 4.37 -11.89
C VAL A 75 17.88 4.13 -10.41
N THR A 76 18.63 3.18 -9.89
CA THR A 76 19.00 3.11 -8.47
C THR A 76 19.67 4.43 -8.03
N ARG A 77 18.95 5.22 -7.22
CA ARG A 77 19.42 6.29 -6.29
C ARG A 77 19.24 7.75 -6.73
N SER A 78 18.47 8.49 -5.92
CA SER A 78 18.98 9.63 -5.11
C SER A 78 17.91 10.13 -4.12
N PRO A 79 18.24 10.37 -2.83
CA PRO A 79 17.34 11.00 -1.87
C PRO A 79 17.41 12.52 -2.03
N LEU A 80 16.69 13.06 -3.00
CA LEU A 80 16.45 14.51 -3.06
C LEU A 80 14.99 14.78 -2.71
N SER A 81 14.81 15.59 -1.66
CA SER A 81 13.52 16.16 -1.28
C SER A 81 12.97 16.94 -2.45
N LEU A 82 11.83 16.51 -3.00
CA LEU A 82 11.18 17.22 -4.09
C LEU A 82 10.69 18.57 -3.56
N SER A 83 11.08 19.65 -4.25
CA SER A 83 10.39 20.94 -4.08
C SER A 83 8.90 20.79 -4.41
N ALA A 84 8.06 21.75 -4.00
CA ALA A 84 6.64 21.76 -4.37
C ALA A 84 6.40 21.58 -5.89
N GLY A 85 7.31 22.09 -6.73
CA GLY A 85 7.28 21.88 -8.18
C GLY A 85 7.57 20.45 -8.63
N GLY A 86 8.26 19.65 -7.81
CA GLY A 86 8.50 18.23 -8.03
C GLY A 86 7.24 17.38 -7.87
N ARG A 87 6.46 17.59 -6.79
CA ARG A 87 5.19 16.84 -6.57
C ARG A 87 4.20 17.05 -7.71
N VAL A 88 4.08 18.27 -8.23
CA VAL A 88 3.22 18.58 -9.39
C VAL A 88 3.64 17.78 -10.62
N ARG A 89 4.94 17.63 -10.88
CA ARG A 89 5.44 16.90 -12.06
C ARG A 89 5.21 15.40 -11.94
N VAL A 90 5.40 14.81 -10.76
CA VAL A 90 5.11 13.38 -10.52
C VAL A 90 3.62 13.11 -10.73
N ASN A 91 2.73 13.98 -10.26
CA ASN A 91 1.29 13.83 -10.48
C ASN A 91 0.90 13.92 -11.95
N LEU A 92 1.49 14.83 -12.73
CA LEU A 92 1.24 14.90 -14.18
C LEU A 92 1.66 13.60 -14.88
N ALA A 93 2.86 13.11 -14.55
CA ALA A 93 3.35 11.86 -15.13
C ALA A 93 2.54 10.64 -14.70
N LEU A 94 2.03 10.61 -13.47
CA LEU A 94 1.09 9.59 -12.99
C LEU A 94 -0.19 9.59 -13.85
N HIS A 95 -0.78 10.77 -14.07
CA HIS A 95 -1.98 10.87 -14.92
C HIS A 95 -1.72 10.48 -16.37
N ASP A 96 -0.56 10.83 -16.93
CA ASP A 96 -0.19 10.41 -18.28
C ASP A 96 -0.02 8.90 -18.38
N TRP A 97 0.57 8.27 -17.36
CA TRP A 97 0.71 6.81 -17.34
C TRP A 97 -0.62 6.09 -17.13
N ILE A 98 -1.51 6.62 -16.29
CA ILE A 98 -2.89 6.13 -16.14
C ILE A 98 -3.62 6.15 -17.50
N LYS A 99 -3.47 7.23 -18.28
CA LYS A 99 -4.06 7.33 -19.62
C LYS A 99 -3.43 6.34 -20.61
N GLU A 100 -2.10 6.21 -20.61
CA GLU A 100 -1.38 5.26 -21.48
C GLU A 100 -1.86 3.83 -21.24
N LEU A 101 -2.12 3.48 -19.98
CA LEU A 101 -2.63 2.18 -19.57
C LEU A 101 -4.08 1.92 -20.00
N SER A 102 -4.81 2.97 -20.40
CA SER A 102 -6.27 2.94 -20.50
C SER A 102 -6.90 2.35 -19.25
N LEU A 103 -6.38 2.76 -18.07
CA LEU A 103 -6.78 2.21 -16.79
C LEU A 103 -8.22 2.64 -16.49
N GLU A 104 -9.12 1.67 -16.36
CA GLU A 104 -10.48 1.90 -15.90
C GLU A 104 -10.51 1.89 -14.38
N ASP A 105 -10.76 3.07 -13.79
CA ASP A 105 -10.88 3.27 -12.35
C ASP A 105 -11.89 2.30 -11.75
N SER A 106 -11.43 1.44 -10.85
CA SER A 106 -12.29 0.47 -10.18
C SER A 106 -11.61 -0.08 -8.92
N PRO A 107 -12.40 -0.50 -7.92
CA PRO A 107 -11.86 -1.26 -6.81
C PRO A 107 -11.23 -2.57 -7.31
N ILE A 108 -10.14 -2.97 -6.69
CA ILE A 108 -9.48 -4.26 -6.93
C ILE A 108 -9.50 -5.09 -5.67
N GLU A 109 -9.65 -6.41 -5.82
CA GLU A 109 -9.51 -7.36 -4.72
C GLU A 109 -8.18 -8.08 -4.87
N VAL A 110 -7.31 -7.95 -3.87
CA VAL A 110 -5.96 -8.50 -3.90
C VAL A 110 -5.71 -9.46 -2.74
N GLU A 111 -4.83 -10.43 -2.94
CA GLU A 111 -4.24 -11.19 -1.84
C GLU A 111 -3.28 -10.26 -1.08
N ARG A 112 -2.92 -10.63 0.16
CA ARG A 112 -1.85 -9.94 0.88
C ARG A 112 -0.57 -9.96 0.05
N PHE A 113 0.09 -8.81 -0.04
CA PHE A 113 1.38 -8.66 -0.70
C PHE A 113 2.23 -7.66 0.08
N ASP A 114 3.53 -7.79 -0.06
CA ASP A 114 4.49 -6.94 0.60
C ASP A 114 5.70 -6.69 -0.30
N ILE A 115 6.03 -5.41 -0.48
CA ILE A 115 7.14 -4.94 -1.28
C ILE A 115 7.95 -4.02 -0.38
N PHE A 116 8.98 -4.61 0.22
CA PHE A 116 9.97 -3.93 1.05
C PHE A 116 11.30 -3.85 0.29
N ASP A 117 11.50 -2.78 -0.47
CA ASP A 117 12.77 -2.53 -1.15
C ASP A 117 13.19 -1.07 -0.96
N ARG A 118 14.49 -0.83 -0.72
CA ARG A 118 15.12 0.51 -0.66
C ARG A 118 14.43 1.54 0.23
N GLY A 119 13.80 1.09 1.33
CA GLY A 119 13.08 1.97 2.25
C GLY A 119 11.68 2.37 1.77
N ARG A 120 11.19 1.76 0.69
CA ARG A 120 9.80 1.82 0.26
C ARG A 120 9.01 0.72 0.97
N PHE A 121 7.81 1.08 1.40
CA PHE A 121 6.84 0.15 1.97
C PHE A 121 5.56 0.25 1.14
N ILE A 122 5.35 -0.74 0.26
CA ILE A 122 4.05 -0.93 -0.42
C ILE A 122 3.54 -2.32 -0.07
N GLY A 123 2.33 -2.41 0.47
CA GLY A 123 1.75 -3.71 0.80
C GLY A 123 0.56 -3.63 1.73
N ILE A 124 0.16 -4.78 2.23
CA ILE A 124 -0.97 -4.92 3.15
C ILE A 124 -0.52 -5.65 4.42
N THR A 125 -0.89 -5.11 5.58
CA THR A 125 -0.73 -5.75 6.89
C THR A 125 -2.06 -5.82 7.62
N ASP A 126 -2.21 -6.82 8.49
CA ASP A 126 -3.45 -7.03 9.24
C ASP A 126 -3.57 -6.07 10.43
N LEU A 127 -2.46 -5.49 10.87
CA LEU A 127 -2.37 -4.62 12.05
C LEU A 127 -1.58 -3.34 11.74
N PRO A 128 -1.95 -2.22 12.37
CA PRO A 128 -1.11 -1.02 12.49
C PRO A 128 0.22 -1.32 13.17
N ALA A 129 1.29 -0.64 12.73
CA ALA A 129 2.65 -0.89 13.19
C ALA A 129 2.80 -0.73 14.72
N HIS A 130 2.18 0.30 15.30
CA HIS A 130 2.25 0.55 16.75
C HIS A 130 1.55 -0.56 17.57
N LEU A 131 0.48 -1.17 17.03
CA LEU A 131 -0.20 -2.29 17.68
C LEU A 131 0.59 -3.59 17.52
N ASP A 132 1.25 -3.79 16.37
CA ASP A 132 2.17 -4.92 16.19
C ASP A 132 3.37 -4.81 17.15
N GLU A 133 3.97 -3.62 17.28
CA GLU A 133 5.05 -3.34 18.23
C GLU A 133 4.63 -3.67 19.68
N PHE A 134 3.44 -3.22 20.10
CA PHE A 134 2.88 -3.57 21.41
C PHE A 134 2.71 -5.07 21.61
N LEU A 135 2.31 -5.82 20.58
CA LEU A 135 2.17 -7.28 20.66
C LEU A 135 3.51 -8.00 20.75
N GLN A 136 4.57 -7.46 20.13
CA GLN A 136 5.90 -8.07 20.16
C GLN A 136 6.66 -7.77 21.46
N ALA A 137 6.48 -6.59 22.05
CA ALA A 137 7.21 -6.15 23.24
C ALA A 137 6.34 -5.29 24.20
N PRO A 138 5.28 -5.85 24.80
CA PRO A 138 4.35 -5.10 25.65
C PRO A 138 5.01 -4.52 26.91
N GLU A 139 6.14 -5.05 27.35
CA GLU A 139 6.91 -4.57 28.50
C GLU A 139 7.60 -3.22 28.28
N HIS A 140 7.71 -2.77 27.03
CA HIS A 140 8.25 -1.44 26.69
C HIS A 140 7.24 -0.31 26.89
N PHE A 141 5.96 -0.65 27.07
CA PHE A 141 4.87 0.28 27.24
C PHE A 141 4.58 0.45 28.72
N ASP A 142 4.30 1.68 29.14
CA ASP A 142 3.84 1.90 30.50
C ASP A 142 2.41 1.38 30.70
N ARG A 143 1.89 1.47 31.92
CA ARG A 143 0.57 0.90 32.24
C ARG A 143 -0.56 1.57 31.46
N GLU A 144 -0.49 2.87 31.24
CA GLU A 144 -1.52 3.65 30.56
C GLU A 144 -1.47 3.36 29.05
N GLU A 145 -0.28 3.46 28.45
CA GLU A 145 -0.06 3.15 27.03
C GLU A 145 -0.46 1.71 26.70
N ALA A 146 -0.11 0.75 27.56
CA ALA A 146 -0.46 -0.65 27.36
C ALA A 146 -1.98 -0.90 27.43
N GLU A 147 -2.72 -0.10 28.21
CA GLU A 147 -4.17 -0.20 28.28
C GLU A 147 -4.83 0.41 27.03
N ASP A 148 -4.33 1.55 26.57
CA ASP A 148 -4.76 2.19 25.33
C ASP A 148 -4.53 1.27 24.12
N CYS A 149 -3.35 0.62 24.04
CA CYS A 149 -3.06 -0.35 22.98
C CYS A 149 -3.99 -1.56 23.02
N ARG A 150 -4.38 -2.06 24.20
CA ARG A 150 -5.36 -3.16 24.31
C ARG A 150 -6.73 -2.74 23.78
N GLN A 151 -7.22 -1.57 24.17
CA GLN A 151 -8.50 -1.05 23.71
C GLN A 151 -8.49 -0.79 22.20
N ALA A 152 -7.40 -0.22 21.67
CA ALA A 152 -7.21 -0.01 20.24
C ALA A 152 -7.19 -1.33 19.47
N LEU A 153 -6.51 -2.36 19.99
CA LEU A 153 -6.46 -3.69 19.38
C LEU A 153 -7.82 -4.39 19.36
N GLU A 154 -8.61 -4.27 20.42
CA GLU A 154 -9.99 -4.78 20.46
C GLU A 154 -10.88 -4.07 19.44
N SER A 155 -10.80 -2.74 19.39
CA SER A 155 -11.52 -1.92 18.41
C SER A 155 -11.14 -2.27 16.98
N TRP A 156 -9.85 -2.43 16.69
CA TRP A 156 -9.33 -2.81 15.38
C TRP A 156 -9.83 -4.19 14.94
N ARG A 157 -9.76 -5.19 15.83
CA ARG A 157 -10.26 -6.54 15.54
C ARG A 157 -11.77 -6.57 15.30
N ALA A 158 -12.53 -5.62 15.86
CA ALA A 158 -13.97 -5.52 15.65
C ALA A 158 -14.35 -4.81 14.34
N SER A 159 -13.43 -4.06 13.72
CA SER A 159 -13.71 -3.31 12.48
C SER A 159 -13.53 -4.13 11.20
N ASP A 160 -12.89 -5.30 11.30
CA ASP A 160 -12.41 -6.12 10.17
C ASP A 160 -11.53 -5.33 9.18
N GLY A 161 -10.95 -4.21 9.63
CA GLY A 161 -10.08 -3.36 8.83
C GLY A 161 -8.73 -3.99 8.54
N PHE A 162 -7.98 -3.35 7.64
CA PHE A 162 -6.61 -3.72 7.31
C PHE A 162 -5.77 -2.45 7.13
N VAL A 163 -4.46 -2.60 7.11
CA VAL A 163 -3.53 -1.51 6.86
C VAL A 163 -2.97 -1.64 5.45
N PHE A 164 -3.10 -0.58 4.68
CA PHE A 164 -2.44 -0.42 3.39
C PHE A 164 -1.24 0.49 3.53
N TRP A 165 -0.07 0.00 3.13
CA TRP A 165 1.15 0.78 3.07
C TRP A 165 1.32 1.35 1.66
N TRP A 166 1.44 2.66 1.57
CA TRP A 166 1.89 3.36 0.37
C TRP A 166 2.86 4.47 0.77
N ASN A 167 4.05 4.06 1.22
CA ASN A 167 5.05 4.88 1.93
C ASN A 167 4.59 5.50 3.26
N GLU A 168 3.29 5.57 3.47
CA GLU A 168 2.62 5.95 4.69
C GLU A 168 1.65 4.82 5.08
N GLU A 169 1.25 4.82 6.34
CA GLU A 169 0.28 3.87 6.88
C GLU A 169 -1.14 4.39 6.63
N TYR A 170 -1.96 3.66 5.88
CA TYR A 170 -3.37 3.96 5.67
C TYR A 170 -4.25 2.89 6.30
N TRP A 171 -5.15 3.30 7.19
CA TRP A 171 -6.09 2.38 7.84
C TRP A 171 -7.33 2.26 6.97
N CYS A 172 -7.60 1.05 6.49
CA CYS A 172 -8.67 0.78 5.54
C CYS A 172 -9.79 -0.03 6.17
N SER A 173 -11.04 0.35 5.85
CA SER A 173 -12.20 -0.51 6.06
C SER A 173 -12.15 -1.75 5.14
N PRO A 174 -12.94 -2.81 5.42
CA PRO A 174 -13.04 -3.97 4.54
C PRO A 174 -13.36 -3.67 3.07
N ASP A 175 -14.10 -2.58 2.81
CA ASP A 175 -14.46 -2.14 1.46
C ASP A 175 -13.40 -1.24 0.80
N GLY A 176 -12.26 -0.98 1.45
CA GLY A 176 -11.13 -0.24 0.89
C GLY A 176 -11.19 1.27 1.03
N ARG A 177 -12.03 1.81 1.92
CA ARG A 177 -12.03 3.24 2.23
C ARG A 177 -10.94 3.52 3.26
N VAL A 178 -10.15 4.55 3.02
CA VAL A 178 -9.15 5.02 3.98
C VAL A 178 -9.84 5.85 5.05
N HIS A 179 -9.59 5.50 6.31
CA HIS A 179 -9.89 6.32 7.47
C HIS A 179 -8.64 7.14 7.78
N THR A 180 -8.80 8.47 7.83
CA THR A 180 -7.72 9.36 8.29
C THR A 180 -7.34 8.98 9.71
N SER A 181 -6.07 8.65 9.92
CA SER A 181 -5.39 8.62 11.22
C SER A 181 -5.22 10.03 11.77
#